data_AF-A0A6M8SSJ4-F1
#
_entry.id   AF-A0A6M8SSJ4-F1
#
_cell.length_a   1.000
_cell.length_b   1.000
_cell.length_c   1.000
_cell.angle_alpha   90.00
_cell.angle_beta   90.00
_cell.angle_gamma   90.00
#
_symmetry.space_group_name_H-M   'P 1'
#
loop_
_entity.id
_entity.type
_entity.pdbx_description
1 polymer ?
#
loop_
_entity_poly.entity_id
_entity_poly.type
_entity_poly.pdbx_seq_one_letter_code
_entity_poly.pdbx_strand_id
1 'polypeptide(L)'
;MNSTELKTAAHVAWEEHDEALAEQHFLAALAIDEQDAVTHFDLALLYKYQSRWAESLRYNRRATELNPEDAAAWWNMGIAATAIADWETAAKAWVFFGITLPLDAVEHAAPDLKLGLIPVRITQGDQVEVLWANRLDPARAQIISVPLPDCGVRYQDIVLIDGAPRGTHELNGNPVPVFDWLEFWQRANYSTYVIEATVPSELAANTLGELVLDSDMALEDWSKLMSMQGQAGGEGTQYAHDAASAATVAWLPERQFGVAALNDQALADVLDAWQTAHPEVEIAEVYNALDAQEDDENEATE
;
A
#
# COMPACT_ATOMS: atom_id res chain seq x y z
N MET A 1 11.50 -23.13 -32.25
CA MET A 1 10.38 -23.49 -31.36
C MET A 1 9.09 -23.08 -32.06
N ASN A 2 8.02 -23.88 -31.96
CA ASN A 2 6.68 -23.45 -32.35
C ASN A 2 6.06 -22.55 -31.26
N SER A 3 4.89 -21.95 -31.51
CA SER A 3 4.25 -21.03 -30.54
C SER A 3 4.02 -21.69 -29.18
N THR A 4 3.51 -22.92 -29.12
CA THR A 4 3.30 -23.64 -27.86
C THR A 4 4.59 -23.84 -27.08
N GLU A 5 5.67 -24.27 -27.74
CA GLU A 5 6.98 -24.45 -27.11
C GLU A 5 7.55 -23.13 -26.57
N LEU A 6 7.34 -22.02 -27.27
CA LEU A 6 7.77 -20.69 -26.81
C LEU A 6 6.99 -20.25 -25.57
N LYS A 7 5.67 -20.46 -25.53
CA LYS A 7 4.86 -20.12 -24.36
C LYS A 7 5.27 -20.91 -23.13
N THR A 8 5.46 -22.22 -23.28
CA THR A 8 5.97 -23.07 -22.19
C THR A 8 7.35 -22.61 -21.73
N ALA A 9 8.26 -22.28 -22.65
CA ALA A 9 9.58 -21.74 -22.29
C ALA A 9 9.48 -20.37 -21.58
N ALA A 10 8.52 -19.53 -21.97
CA ALA A 10 8.26 -18.25 -21.30
C ALA A 10 7.80 -18.45 -19.85
N HIS A 11 6.83 -19.33 -19.62
CA HIS A 11 6.36 -19.64 -18.26
C HIS A 11 7.47 -20.24 -17.39
N VAL A 12 8.29 -21.15 -17.93
CA VAL A 12 9.44 -21.71 -17.22
C VAL A 12 10.45 -20.61 -16.85
N ALA A 13 10.83 -19.75 -17.81
CA ALA A 13 11.75 -18.65 -17.54
C ALA A 13 11.20 -17.71 -16.46
N TRP A 14 9.90 -17.46 -16.47
CA TRP A 14 9.25 -16.63 -15.48
C TRP A 14 9.24 -17.26 -14.07
N GLU A 15 8.93 -18.55 -13.98
CA GLU A 15 9.03 -19.31 -12.71
C GLU A 15 10.46 -19.32 -12.15
N GLU A 16 11.47 -19.26 -13.03
CA GLU A 16 12.89 -19.16 -12.66
C GLU A 16 13.36 -17.72 -12.39
N HIS A 17 12.45 -16.75 -12.37
CA HIS A 17 12.71 -15.31 -12.20
C HIS A 17 13.60 -14.68 -13.30
N ASP A 18 13.70 -15.32 -14.48
CA ASP A 18 14.31 -14.73 -15.69
C ASP A 18 13.23 -14.04 -16.53
N GLU A 19 12.78 -12.88 -16.04
CA GLU A 19 11.71 -12.12 -16.66
C GLU A 19 12.05 -11.59 -18.06
N ALA A 20 13.33 -11.29 -18.31
CA ALA A 20 13.78 -10.83 -19.62
C ALA A 20 13.68 -11.94 -20.67
N LEU A 21 14.05 -13.16 -20.31
CA LEU A 21 13.89 -14.32 -21.19
C LEU A 21 12.42 -14.70 -21.37
N ALA A 22 11.60 -14.58 -20.31
CA ALA A 22 10.17 -14.77 -20.39
C ALA A 22 9.52 -13.78 -21.39
N GLU A 23 9.84 -12.49 -21.29
CA GLU A 23 9.39 -11.45 -22.23
C GLU A 23 9.78 -11.81 -23.67
N GLN A 24 11.05 -12.19 -23.90
CA GLN A 24 11.54 -12.59 -25.22
C GLN A 24 10.73 -13.76 -25.80
N HIS A 25 10.44 -14.78 -25.00
CA HIS A 25 9.71 -15.96 -25.44
C HIS A 25 8.23 -15.65 -25.74
N PHE A 26 7.55 -14.86 -24.91
CA PHE A 26 6.18 -14.41 -25.18
C PHE A 26 6.11 -13.57 -26.46
N LEU A 27 7.02 -12.61 -26.65
CA LEU A 27 7.09 -11.81 -27.88
C LEU A 27 7.35 -12.67 -29.12
N ALA A 28 8.22 -13.67 -29.02
CA ALA A 28 8.46 -14.61 -30.11
C ALA A 28 7.23 -15.49 -30.41
N ALA A 29 6.45 -15.88 -29.40
CA ALA A 29 5.20 -16.60 -29.59
C ALA A 29 4.17 -15.75 -30.33
N LEU A 30 4.03 -14.46 -29.94
CA LEU A 30 3.15 -13.50 -30.62
C LEU A 30 3.59 -13.16 -32.05
N ALA A 31 4.89 -13.26 -32.35
CA ALA A 31 5.37 -13.13 -33.73
C ALA A 31 4.96 -14.30 -34.63
N ILE A 32 4.63 -15.46 -34.05
CA ILE A 32 4.08 -16.63 -34.77
C ILE A 32 2.55 -16.56 -34.84
N ASP A 33 1.89 -16.18 -33.74
CA ASP A 33 0.44 -16.01 -33.66
C ASP A 33 0.07 -14.73 -32.91
N GLU A 34 -0.18 -13.66 -33.67
CA GLU A 34 -0.54 -12.34 -33.13
C GLU A 34 -1.96 -12.26 -32.54
N GLN A 35 -2.79 -13.29 -32.77
CA GLN A 35 -4.19 -13.36 -32.34
C GLN A 35 -4.38 -14.24 -31.10
N ASP A 36 -3.30 -14.72 -30.50
CA ASP A 36 -3.35 -15.49 -29.27
C ASP A 36 -3.63 -14.58 -28.06
N ALA A 37 -4.91 -14.47 -27.70
CA ALA A 37 -5.38 -13.66 -26.57
C ALA A 37 -4.69 -14.01 -25.25
N VAL A 38 -4.40 -15.30 -25.01
CA VAL A 38 -3.79 -15.78 -23.77
C VAL A 38 -2.35 -15.26 -23.66
N THR A 39 -1.60 -15.29 -24.77
CA THR A 39 -0.22 -14.78 -24.75
C THR A 39 -0.16 -13.26 -24.58
N HIS A 40 -1.12 -12.52 -25.14
CA HIS A 40 -1.25 -11.09 -24.85
C HIS A 40 -1.52 -10.86 -23.35
N PHE A 41 -2.43 -11.62 -22.75
CA PHE A 41 -2.71 -11.53 -21.30
C PHE A 41 -1.48 -11.87 -20.44
N ASP A 42 -0.80 -12.97 -20.73
CA ASP A 42 0.38 -13.40 -19.96
C ASP A 42 1.51 -12.37 -20.01
N LEU A 43 1.78 -11.80 -21.20
CA LEU A 43 2.76 -10.74 -21.36
C LEU A 43 2.34 -9.45 -20.65
N ALA A 44 1.04 -9.13 -20.63
CA ALA A 44 0.52 -8.00 -19.88
C ALA A 44 0.68 -8.18 -18.35
N LEU A 45 0.51 -9.41 -17.88
CA LEU A 45 0.71 -9.77 -16.47
C LEU A 45 2.20 -9.69 -16.09
N LEU A 46 3.11 -10.13 -16.96
CA LEU A 46 4.54 -9.94 -16.77
C LEU A 46 4.89 -8.45 -16.59
N TYR A 47 4.39 -7.58 -17.48
CA TYR A 47 4.62 -6.15 -17.37
C TYR A 47 3.96 -5.50 -16.13
N LYS A 48 2.82 -6.00 -15.67
CA LYS A 48 2.20 -5.54 -14.40
C LYS A 48 3.16 -5.73 -13.23
N TYR A 49 3.77 -6.92 -13.09
CA TYR A 49 4.70 -7.20 -11.99
C TYR A 49 6.03 -6.46 -12.12
N GLN A 50 6.34 -5.93 -13.31
CA GLN A 50 7.46 -5.03 -13.57
C GLN A 50 7.11 -3.54 -13.38
N SER A 51 5.89 -3.20 -12.94
CA SER A 51 5.37 -1.83 -12.94
C SER A 51 5.44 -1.12 -14.32
N ARG A 52 5.49 -1.89 -15.42
CA ARG A 52 5.49 -1.37 -16.79
C ARG A 52 4.05 -1.21 -17.27
N TRP A 53 3.37 -0.23 -16.68
CA TRP A 53 1.92 -0.08 -16.80
C TRP A 53 1.43 0.24 -18.20
N ALA A 54 2.19 1.03 -18.98
CA ALA A 54 1.83 1.36 -20.35
C ALA A 54 1.85 0.11 -21.26
N GLU A 55 2.88 -0.73 -21.15
CA GLU A 55 2.93 -2.00 -21.85
C GLU A 55 1.85 -2.97 -21.33
N SER A 56 1.69 -3.10 -20.01
CA SER A 56 0.63 -3.92 -19.43
C SER A 56 -0.75 -3.52 -19.97
N LEU A 57 -1.04 -2.22 -20.04
CA LEU A 57 -2.30 -1.71 -20.58
C LEU A 57 -2.46 -2.08 -22.06
N ARG A 58 -1.40 -1.91 -22.87
CA ARG A 58 -1.43 -2.21 -24.30
C ARG A 58 -1.77 -3.68 -24.55
N TYR A 59 -1.11 -4.60 -23.86
CA TYR A 59 -1.31 -6.03 -24.06
C TYR A 59 -2.63 -6.53 -23.46
N ASN A 60 -3.05 -6.02 -22.29
CA ASN A 60 -4.39 -6.32 -21.76
C ASN A 60 -5.50 -5.82 -22.70
N ARG A 61 -5.38 -4.63 -23.28
CA ARG A 61 -6.34 -4.13 -24.28
C ARG A 61 -6.43 -5.06 -25.48
N ARG A 62 -5.30 -5.59 -25.95
CA ARG A 62 -5.31 -6.54 -27.06
C ARG A 62 -5.94 -7.88 -26.68
N ALA A 63 -5.68 -8.36 -25.46
CA ALA A 63 -6.31 -9.57 -24.93
C ALA A 63 -7.84 -9.42 -24.83
N THR A 64 -8.35 -8.29 -24.34
CA THR A 64 -9.81 -8.04 -24.24
C THR A 64 -10.48 -7.82 -25.59
N GLU A 65 -9.77 -7.29 -26.60
CA GLU A 65 -10.29 -7.23 -27.97
C GLU A 65 -10.43 -8.62 -28.62
N LEU A 66 -9.46 -9.50 -28.39
CA LEU A 66 -9.42 -10.85 -28.95
C LEU A 66 -10.35 -11.81 -28.21
N ASN A 67 -10.47 -11.65 -26.90
CA ASN A 67 -11.39 -12.41 -26.04
C ASN A 67 -12.16 -11.47 -25.10
N PRO A 68 -13.29 -10.90 -25.56
CA PRO A 68 -14.08 -9.95 -24.76
C PRO A 68 -14.71 -10.52 -23.49
N GLU A 69 -14.77 -11.84 -23.34
CA GLU A 69 -15.32 -12.52 -22.16
C GLU A 69 -14.27 -12.79 -21.08
N ASP A 70 -12.99 -12.49 -21.34
CA ASP A 70 -11.92 -12.68 -20.38
C ASP A 70 -11.95 -11.64 -19.26
N ALA A 71 -12.60 -12.01 -18.16
CA ALA A 71 -12.66 -11.17 -16.96
C ALA A 71 -11.25 -10.85 -16.40
N ALA A 72 -10.28 -11.78 -16.46
CA ALA A 72 -8.96 -11.52 -15.90
C ALA A 72 -8.22 -10.44 -16.70
N ALA A 73 -8.34 -10.45 -18.03
CA ALA A 73 -7.78 -9.41 -18.88
C ALA A 73 -8.45 -8.05 -18.65
N TRP A 74 -9.78 -7.99 -18.49
CA TRP A 74 -10.48 -6.75 -18.12
C TRP A 74 -10.05 -6.20 -16.76
N TRP A 75 -9.89 -7.07 -15.76
CA TRP A 75 -9.44 -6.65 -14.43
C TRP A 75 -8.03 -6.03 -14.47
N ASN A 76 -7.08 -6.70 -15.12
CA ASN A 76 -5.71 -6.20 -15.22
C ASN A 76 -5.60 -4.97 -16.15
N MET A 77 -6.46 -4.85 -17.17
CA MET A 77 -6.63 -3.61 -17.94
C MET A 77 -7.05 -2.44 -17.05
N GLY A 78 -8.00 -2.68 -16.13
CA GLY A 78 -8.48 -1.68 -15.18
C GLY A 78 -7.38 -1.24 -14.20
N ILE A 79 -6.60 -2.17 -13.66
CA ILE A 79 -5.44 -1.86 -12.80
C ILE A 79 -4.42 -1.02 -13.58
N ALA A 80 -3.98 -1.49 -14.75
CA ALA A 80 -2.95 -0.81 -15.53
C ALA A 80 -3.37 0.59 -16.00
N ALA A 81 -4.64 0.77 -16.37
CA ALA A 81 -5.19 2.08 -16.70
C ALA A 81 -5.26 3.02 -15.48
N THR A 82 -5.65 2.48 -14.32
CA THR A 82 -5.66 3.24 -13.05
C THR A 82 -4.25 3.70 -12.67
N ALA A 83 -3.25 2.83 -12.82
CA ALA A 83 -1.86 3.12 -12.52
C ALA A 83 -1.35 4.36 -13.25
N ILE A 84 -1.64 4.48 -14.56
CA ILE A 84 -1.23 5.62 -15.38
C ILE A 84 -2.26 6.76 -15.46
N ALA A 85 -3.29 6.73 -14.60
CA ALA A 85 -4.39 7.70 -14.60
C ALA A 85 -5.16 7.85 -15.94
N ASP A 86 -5.19 6.80 -16.78
CA ASP A 86 -6.09 6.70 -17.94
C ASP A 86 -7.50 6.34 -17.45
N TRP A 87 -8.17 7.32 -16.84
CA TRP A 87 -9.46 7.12 -16.17
C TRP A 87 -10.58 6.70 -17.12
N GLU A 88 -10.52 7.12 -18.39
CA GLU A 88 -11.49 6.69 -19.40
C GLU A 88 -11.36 5.20 -19.70
N THR A 89 -10.13 4.71 -19.87
CA THR A 89 -9.89 3.29 -20.09
C THR A 89 -10.17 2.48 -18.83
N ALA A 90 -9.80 2.98 -17.65
CA ALA A 90 -10.12 2.34 -16.38
C ALA A 90 -11.64 2.21 -16.22
N ALA A 91 -12.42 3.26 -16.49
CA ALA A 91 -13.89 3.21 -16.43
C ALA A 91 -14.47 2.18 -17.41
N LYS A 92 -13.96 2.08 -18.64
CA LYS A 92 -14.38 1.04 -19.60
C LYS A 92 -14.15 -0.36 -19.05
N ALA A 93 -13.01 -0.60 -18.43
CA ALA A 93 -12.67 -1.89 -17.84
C ALA A 93 -13.54 -2.20 -16.61
N TRP A 94 -13.73 -1.26 -15.71
CA TRP A 94 -14.49 -1.47 -14.47
C TRP A 94 -16.00 -1.63 -14.71
N VAL A 95 -16.55 -1.04 -15.77
CA VAL A 95 -17.95 -1.25 -16.16
C VAL A 95 -18.25 -2.71 -16.49
N PHE A 96 -17.27 -3.49 -16.97
CA PHE A 96 -17.41 -4.94 -17.16
C PHE A 96 -17.80 -5.66 -15.86
N PHE A 97 -17.35 -5.14 -14.71
CA PHE A 97 -17.65 -5.66 -13.36
C PHE A 97 -18.83 -4.95 -12.68
N GLY A 98 -19.57 -4.10 -13.41
CA GLY A 98 -20.67 -3.31 -12.85
C GLY A 98 -20.21 -2.14 -11.97
N ILE A 99 -18.93 -1.75 -12.05
CA ILE A 99 -18.36 -0.65 -11.27
C ILE A 99 -18.32 0.60 -12.15
N THR A 100 -18.92 1.69 -11.69
CA THR A 100 -18.94 2.97 -12.41
C THR A 100 -18.03 3.97 -11.71
N LEU A 101 -17.05 4.51 -12.44
CA LEU A 101 -16.19 5.58 -11.92
C LEU A 101 -16.87 6.95 -12.11
N PRO A 102 -16.90 7.82 -11.08
CA PRO A 102 -17.45 9.18 -11.16
C PRO A 102 -16.48 10.14 -11.87
N LEU A 103 -16.31 9.99 -13.18
CA LEU A 103 -15.38 10.81 -13.98
C LEU A 103 -15.82 12.27 -14.15
N ASP A 104 -17.08 12.58 -13.86
CA ASP A 104 -17.73 13.87 -14.04
C ASP A 104 -17.68 14.78 -12.80
N ALA A 105 -17.20 14.27 -11.66
CA ALA A 105 -17.24 14.97 -10.38
C ALA A 105 -16.33 16.22 -10.34
N VAL A 106 -15.15 16.15 -10.95
CA VAL A 106 -14.21 17.26 -11.22
C VAL A 106 -13.31 16.83 -12.38
N GLU A 107 -13.14 17.69 -13.40
CA GLU A 107 -12.27 17.40 -14.54
C GLU A 107 -10.84 17.08 -14.05
N HIS A 108 -10.32 15.90 -14.41
CA HIS A 108 -9.00 15.38 -14.00
C HIS A 108 -8.81 14.98 -12.52
N ALA A 109 -9.85 15.04 -11.67
CA ALA A 109 -9.71 14.48 -10.32
C ALA A 109 -9.68 12.95 -10.38
N ALA A 110 -8.78 12.35 -9.60
CA ALA A 110 -8.77 10.91 -9.45
C ALA A 110 -10.09 10.44 -8.79
N PRO A 111 -10.74 9.39 -9.31
CA PRO A 111 -12.00 8.89 -8.76
C PRO A 111 -11.87 8.44 -7.29
N ASP A 112 -12.94 8.56 -6.52
CA ASP A 112 -13.03 8.01 -5.17
C ASP A 112 -14.42 7.40 -4.95
N LEU A 113 -14.47 6.07 -4.87
CA LEU A 113 -15.67 5.27 -4.63
C LEU A 113 -15.91 4.99 -3.15
N LYS A 114 -14.94 5.27 -2.27
CA LYS A 114 -15.04 5.04 -0.81
C LYS A 114 -15.48 3.62 -0.48
N LEU A 115 -14.71 2.63 -0.94
CA LEU A 115 -15.04 1.20 -0.80
C LEU A 115 -14.79 0.64 0.62
N GLY A 116 -14.36 1.49 1.55
CA GLY A 116 -14.23 1.16 2.96
C GLY A 116 -12.81 0.76 3.37
N LEU A 117 -12.68 0.35 4.63
CA LEU A 117 -11.40 0.04 5.25
C LEU A 117 -10.92 -1.37 4.85
N ILE A 118 -9.66 -1.47 4.43
CA ILE A 118 -8.99 -2.74 4.12
C ILE A 118 -7.59 -2.77 4.75
N PRO A 119 -7.08 -3.97 5.09
CA PRO A 119 -5.67 -4.16 5.34
C PRO A 119 -4.89 -4.34 4.03
N VAL A 120 -3.77 -3.63 3.91
CA VAL A 120 -2.85 -3.70 2.78
C VAL A 120 -1.49 -4.18 3.26
N ARG A 121 -0.97 -5.25 2.65
CA ARG A 121 0.37 -5.74 2.89
C ARG A 121 1.36 -4.98 2.01
N ILE A 122 2.25 -4.23 2.66
CA ILE A 122 3.38 -3.57 2.03
C ILE A 122 4.59 -4.48 2.15
N THR A 123 5.41 -4.54 1.11
CA THR A 123 6.64 -5.34 1.10
C THR A 123 7.74 -4.56 0.41
N GLN A 124 8.76 -4.14 1.16
CA GLN A 124 9.92 -3.43 0.65
C GLN A 124 11.20 -4.12 1.13
N GLY A 125 11.90 -4.78 0.19
CA GLY A 125 13.01 -5.66 0.54
C GLY A 125 12.55 -6.77 1.49
N ASP A 126 13.20 -6.86 2.65
CA ASP A 126 12.85 -7.85 3.70
C ASP A 126 11.76 -7.35 4.66
N GLN A 127 11.32 -6.09 4.55
CA GLN A 127 10.30 -5.51 5.41
C GLN A 127 8.90 -5.85 4.92
N VAL A 128 8.05 -6.28 5.84
CA VAL A 128 6.64 -6.60 5.57
C VAL A 128 5.77 -6.01 6.67
N GLU A 129 4.84 -5.13 6.30
CA GLU A 129 3.85 -4.56 7.21
C GLU A 129 2.44 -4.76 6.65
N VAL A 130 1.47 -4.97 7.54
CA VAL A 130 0.05 -4.98 7.15
C VAL A 130 -0.62 -3.76 7.75
N LEU A 131 -0.84 -2.77 6.89
CA LEU A 131 -1.32 -1.44 7.24
C LEU A 131 -2.82 -1.32 6.98
N TRP A 132 -3.51 -0.56 7.82
CA TRP A 132 -4.89 -0.17 7.53
C TRP A 132 -4.92 0.93 6.46
N ALA A 133 -5.84 0.80 5.50
CA ALA A 133 -6.00 1.74 4.40
C ALA A 133 -7.46 1.91 3.98
N ASN A 134 -7.84 3.12 3.57
CA ASN A 134 -9.12 3.39 2.93
C ASN A 134 -9.04 2.98 1.45
N ARG A 135 -9.83 1.99 1.04
CA ARG A 135 -9.93 1.58 -0.36
C ARG A 135 -10.69 2.65 -1.16
N LEU A 136 -9.97 3.35 -2.04
CA LEU A 136 -10.51 4.44 -2.84
C LEU A 136 -11.29 3.90 -4.02
N ASP A 137 -10.77 2.86 -4.68
CA ASP A 137 -11.36 2.23 -5.86
C ASP A 137 -10.88 0.77 -5.97
N PRO A 138 -11.18 0.02 -7.06
CA PRO A 138 -10.75 -1.38 -7.17
C PRO A 138 -9.23 -1.60 -7.09
N ALA A 139 -8.41 -0.60 -7.44
CA ALA A 139 -6.96 -0.73 -7.61
C ALA A 139 -6.13 0.21 -6.73
N ARG A 140 -6.74 1.14 -5.98
CA ARG A 140 -6.04 2.09 -5.10
C ARG A 140 -6.53 2.06 -3.66
N ALA A 141 -5.59 2.27 -2.74
CA ALA A 141 -5.87 2.43 -1.32
C ALA A 141 -5.02 3.56 -0.72
N GLN A 142 -5.60 4.33 0.18
CA GLN A 142 -4.91 5.38 0.95
C GLN A 142 -4.56 4.85 2.34
N ILE A 143 -3.27 4.86 2.69
CA ILE A 143 -2.78 4.39 3.98
C ILE A 143 -3.30 5.28 5.11
N ILE A 144 -3.81 4.67 6.19
CA ILE A 144 -4.27 5.40 7.39
C ILE A 144 -3.55 4.98 8.68
N SER A 145 -2.82 3.86 8.67
CA SER A 145 -1.83 3.55 9.71
C SER A 145 -0.64 4.51 9.62
N VAL A 146 0.08 4.71 10.73
CA VAL A 146 1.41 5.33 10.72
C VAL A 146 2.45 4.21 10.57
N PRO A 147 3.04 4.02 9.37
CA PRO A 147 3.91 2.88 9.08
C PRO A 147 5.29 3.06 9.72
N LEU A 148 6.02 1.97 9.95
CA LEU A 148 7.43 2.10 10.35
C LEU A 148 8.22 2.79 9.22
N PRO A 149 9.28 3.56 9.54
CA PRO A 149 10.01 4.34 8.53
C PRO A 149 10.63 3.48 7.41
N ASP A 150 11.03 2.25 7.73
CA ASP A 150 11.67 1.31 6.79
C ASP A 150 10.69 0.72 5.75
N CYS A 151 9.38 0.98 5.89
CA CYS A 151 8.34 0.51 4.96
C CYS A 151 8.28 1.30 3.64
N GLY A 152 8.90 2.50 3.61
CA GLY A 152 8.95 3.38 2.44
C GLY A 152 7.64 4.08 2.06
N VAL A 153 6.55 3.78 2.76
CA VAL A 153 5.25 4.44 2.62
C VAL A 153 4.93 5.27 3.86
N ARG A 154 4.16 6.34 3.66
CA ARG A 154 3.75 7.27 4.72
C ARG A 154 2.25 7.21 4.96
N TYR A 155 1.84 7.75 6.10
CA TYR A 155 0.45 8.04 6.37
C TYR A 155 -0.15 8.90 5.25
N GLN A 156 -1.34 8.53 4.78
CA GLN A 156 -2.07 9.11 3.65
C GLN A 156 -1.45 8.94 2.25
N ASP A 157 -0.32 8.24 2.11
CA ASP A 157 0.13 7.83 0.78
C ASP A 157 -0.93 6.98 0.10
N ILE A 158 -1.05 7.14 -1.21
CA ILE A 158 -1.88 6.26 -2.04
C ILE A 158 -0.98 5.23 -2.68
N VAL A 159 -1.36 3.97 -2.54
CA VAL A 159 -0.68 2.83 -3.15
C VAL A 159 -1.60 2.15 -4.16
N LEU A 160 -1.00 1.52 -5.17
CA LEU A 160 -1.68 0.54 -6.01
C LEU A 160 -1.78 -0.78 -5.26
N ILE A 161 -2.92 -1.46 -5.39
CA ILE A 161 -3.17 -2.77 -4.78
C ILE A 161 -3.56 -3.79 -5.83
N ASP A 162 -3.22 -5.04 -5.57
CA ASP A 162 -3.83 -6.16 -6.29
C ASP A 162 -5.29 -6.34 -5.82
N GLY A 163 -6.15 -6.76 -6.74
CA GLY A 163 -7.54 -7.10 -6.44
C GLY A 163 -7.71 -8.45 -5.77
N ALA A 164 -6.72 -9.35 -5.92
CA ALA A 164 -6.77 -10.70 -5.35
C ALA A 164 -6.33 -10.70 -3.88
N PRO A 165 -7.21 -11.09 -2.93
CA PRO A 165 -6.85 -11.11 -1.53
C PRO A 165 -5.89 -12.26 -1.20
N ARG A 166 -4.91 -12.00 -0.33
CA ARG A 166 -3.93 -12.98 0.18
C ARG A 166 -3.88 -12.97 1.70
N GLY A 167 -4.64 -13.88 2.30
CA GLY A 167 -4.77 -14.01 3.76
C GLY A 167 -5.86 -13.12 4.34
N THR A 168 -5.93 -13.09 5.66
CA THR A 168 -6.97 -12.36 6.41
C THR A 168 -6.36 -11.61 7.59
N HIS A 169 -6.95 -10.46 7.90
CA HIS A 169 -6.78 -9.73 9.16
C HIS A 169 -8.07 -9.76 9.96
N GLU A 170 -8.07 -9.28 11.19
CA GLU A 170 -9.30 -9.05 11.96
C GLU A 170 -9.68 -7.58 12.00
N LEU A 171 -10.97 -7.29 11.91
CA LEU A 171 -11.56 -5.98 12.20
C LEU A 171 -12.81 -6.20 13.06
N ASN A 172 -12.80 -5.71 14.31
CA ASN A 172 -13.89 -5.88 15.27
C ASN A 172 -14.34 -7.36 15.45
N GLY A 173 -13.38 -8.29 15.48
CA GLY A 173 -13.65 -9.72 15.62
C GLY A 173 -14.12 -10.42 14.33
N ASN A 174 -14.12 -9.73 13.19
CA ASN A 174 -14.50 -10.30 11.91
C ASN A 174 -13.28 -10.41 10.98
N PRO A 175 -13.10 -11.53 10.27
CA PRO A 175 -12.04 -11.66 9.30
C PRO A 175 -12.29 -10.75 8.10
N VAL A 176 -11.29 -9.94 7.74
CA VAL A 176 -11.28 -9.09 6.55
C VAL A 176 -10.12 -9.50 5.63
N PRO A 177 -10.30 -9.48 4.30
CA PRO A 177 -9.26 -9.90 3.36
C PRO A 177 -8.09 -8.92 3.33
N VAL A 178 -6.86 -9.43 3.32
CA VAL A 178 -5.64 -8.63 3.11
C VAL A 178 -5.31 -8.56 1.62
N PHE A 179 -4.96 -7.38 1.14
CA PHE A 179 -4.55 -7.14 -0.25
C PHE A 179 -3.07 -6.80 -0.31
N ASP A 180 -2.34 -7.34 -1.28
CA ASP A 180 -0.94 -6.95 -1.47
C ASP A 180 -0.88 -5.65 -2.25
N TRP A 181 0.07 -4.78 -1.89
CA TRP A 181 0.40 -3.64 -2.74
C TRP A 181 1.09 -4.10 -4.03
N LEU A 182 1.01 -3.25 -5.06
CA LEU A 182 1.77 -3.39 -6.30
C LEU A 182 2.91 -2.38 -6.32
N GLU A 183 2.62 -1.13 -5.97
CA GLU A 183 3.59 -0.06 -5.88
C GLU A 183 3.00 1.15 -5.13
N PHE A 184 3.87 2.10 -4.82
CA PHE A 184 3.50 3.46 -4.48
C PHE A 184 2.87 4.19 -5.69
N TRP A 185 1.85 5.04 -5.46
CA TRP A 185 1.14 5.77 -6.53
C TRP A 185 1.13 7.29 -6.34
N GLN A 186 0.88 7.80 -5.13
CA GLN A 186 0.89 9.24 -4.86
C GLN A 186 1.34 9.55 -3.43
N ARG A 187 2.22 10.54 -3.29
CA ARG A 187 2.78 10.97 -2.01
C ARG A 187 1.84 11.90 -1.26
N ALA A 188 1.75 11.72 0.05
CA ALA A 188 1.15 12.66 0.97
C ALA A 188 2.20 13.57 1.63
N ASN A 189 1.75 14.73 2.13
CA ASN A 189 2.63 15.76 2.69
C ASN A 189 3.00 15.52 4.16
N TYR A 190 2.79 14.32 4.68
CA TYR A 190 3.09 13.98 6.08
C TYR A 190 4.51 13.42 6.17
N SER A 191 5.26 13.86 7.17
CA SER A 191 6.49 13.19 7.61
C SER A 191 6.17 12.17 8.69
N THR A 192 7.05 11.19 8.89
CA THR A 192 6.95 10.22 9.99
C THR A 192 7.94 10.57 11.09
N TYR A 193 7.44 10.96 12.25
CA TYR A 193 8.22 11.25 13.44
C TYR A 193 8.18 10.07 14.42
N VAL A 194 9.25 9.94 15.18
CA VAL A 194 9.35 8.98 16.29
C VAL A 194 9.47 9.75 17.58
N ILE A 195 8.66 9.38 18.57
CA ILE A 195 8.72 9.89 19.94
C ILE A 195 9.12 8.75 20.84
N GLU A 196 10.24 8.87 21.54
CA GLU A 196 10.64 7.97 22.62
C GLU A 196 10.41 8.66 23.96
N ALA A 197 9.60 8.05 24.82
CA ALA A 197 9.19 8.66 26.07
C ALA A 197 8.90 7.62 27.16
N THR A 198 9.15 8.00 28.41
CA THR A 198 8.64 7.30 29.57
C THR A 198 7.26 7.87 29.93
N VAL A 199 6.21 7.09 29.69
CA VAL A 199 4.80 7.47 29.88
C VAL A 199 4.23 6.68 31.07
N PRO A 200 3.88 7.31 32.19
CA PRO A 200 3.59 6.58 33.43
C PRO A 200 2.24 5.87 33.47
N SER A 201 1.32 6.17 32.55
CA SER A 201 -0.01 5.54 32.53
C SER A 201 -0.65 5.53 31.15
N GLU A 202 -1.61 4.61 30.96
CA GLU A 202 -2.47 4.55 29.78
C GLU A 202 -3.26 5.84 29.55
N LEU A 203 -3.69 6.50 30.64
CA LEU A 203 -4.36 7.78 30.55
C LEU A 203 -3.48 8.83 29.87
N ALA A 204 -2.20 8.92 30.26
CA ALA A 204 -1.27 9.88 29.66
C ALA A 204 -1.03 9.58 28.17
N ALA A 205 -0.93 8.31 27.77
CA ALA A 205 -0.82 7.95 26.36
C ALA A 205 -2.10 8.27 25.56
N ASN A 206 -3.28 8.02 26.14
CA ASN A 206 -4.55 8.36 25.50
C ASN A 206 -4.70 9.87 25.29
N THR A 207 -4.25 10.69 26.25
CA THR A 207 -4.23 12.16 26.09
C THR A 207 -3.39 12.59 24.89
N LEU A 208 -2.23 11.98 24.63
CA LEU A 208 -1.46 12.25 23.43
C LEU A 208 -2.23 11.88 22.16
N GLY A 209 -2.87 10.71 22.15
CA GLY A 209 -3.70 10.27 21.02
C GLY A 209 -4.84 11.24 20.70
N GLU A 210 -5.51 11.77 21.72
CA GLU A 210 -6.57 12.78 21.57
C GLU A 210 -6.01 14.10 20.99
N LEU A 211 -4.89 14.60 21.52
CA LEU A 211 -4.26 15.84 21.04
C LEU A 211 -3.79 15.72 19.58
N VAL A 212 -3.23 14.57 19.19
CA VAL A 212 -2.84 14.27 17.81
C VAL A 212 -4.06 14.27 16.89
N LEU A 213 -5.13 13.57 17.29
CA LEU A 213 -6.36 13.48 16.50
C LEU A 213 -7.02 14.84 16.28
N ASP A 214 -7.01 15.71 17.30
CA ASP A 214 -7.54 17.08 17.21
C ASP A 214 -6.70 18.02 16.32
N SER A 215 -5.51 17.57 15.90
CA SER A 215 -4.53 18.35 15.14
C SER A 215 -4.33 17.86 13.69
N ASP A 216 -5.26 17.08 13.14
CA ASP A 216 -5.19 16.49 11.79
C ASP A 216 -3.91 15.65 11.55
N MET A 217 -3.39 15.04 12.62
CA MET A 217 -2.25 14.14 12.62
C MET A 217 -2.70 12.70 12.90
N ALA A 218 -1.80 11.72 12.76
CA ALA A 218 -2.05 10.34 13.15
C ALA A 218 -0.96 9.83 14.08
N LEU A 219 -1.31 8.91 14.98
CA LEU A 219 -0.39 8.30 15.93
C LEU A 219 -0.61 6.81 16.04
N GLU A 220 0.48 6.07 16.18
CA GLU A 220 0.52 4.65 16.50
C GLU A 220 1.46 4.40 17.68
N ASP A 221 1.03 3.58 18.64
CA ASP A 221 1.88 3.11 19.74
C ASP A 221 2.65 1.86 19.30
N TRP A 222 3.85 2.07 18.76
CA TRP A 222 4.72 1.02 18.25
C TRP A 222 5.35 0.16 19.34
N SER A 223 5.26 0.54 20.62
CA SER A 223 5.76 -0.31 21.72
C SER A 223 4.99 -1.61 21.82
N LYS A 224 3.72 -1.60 21.38
CA LYS A 224 2.90 -2.81 21.28
C LYS A 224 3.43 -3.75 20.20
N LEU A 225 3.90 -3.22 19.07
CA LEU A 225 4.48 -3.97 17.96
C LEU A 225 5.83 -4.61 18.36
N MET A 226 6.70 -3.85 19.03
CA MET A 226 8.02 -4.32 19.48
C MET A 226 7.93 -5.42 20.55
N SER A 227 6.89 -5.41 21.39
CA SER A 227 6.68 -6.46 22.39
C SER A 227 6.39 -7.85 21.78
N MET A 228 5.89 -7.89 20.55
CA MET A 228 5.58 -9.14 19.81
C MET A 228 6.80 -9.72 19.09
N GLN A 229 7.79 -8.90 18.68
CA GLN A 229 9.04 -9.36 18.06
C GLN A 229 9.87 -10.26 18.99
N GLY A 230 9.80 -10.05 20.31
CA GLY A 230 10.49 -10.87 21.30
C GLY A 230 9.96 -12.31 21.45
N GLN A 231 8.79 -12.63 20.87
CA GLN A 231 8.17 -13.95 20.97
C GLN A 231 8.14 -14.75 19.66
N ALA A 232 8.31 -14.10 18.51
CA ALA A 232 8.26 -14.75 17.19
C ALA A 232 9.66 -14.91 16.58
N GLY A 233 10.37 -15.96 16.99
CA GLY A 233 11.53 -16.44 16.25
C GLY A 233 11.08 -17.24 15.02
N GLY A 234 11.21 -16.65 13.83
CA GLY A 234 11.14 -17.35 12.53
C GLY A 234 10.07 -16.82 11.58
N GLU A 235 10.54 -16.38 10.39
CA GLU A 235 9.79 -16.04 9.16
C GLU A 235 8.82 -14.86 9.24
N GLY A 236 9.24 -13.71 8.67
CA GLY A 236 8.40 -12.56 8.33
C GLY A 236 7.60 -11.96 9.48
N THR A 237 8.17 -11.02 10.23
CA THR A 237 7.44 -10.30 11.28
C THR A 237 6.30 -9.50 10.66
N GLN A 238 5.08 -10.03 10.75
CA GLN A 238 3.86 -9.34 10.34
C GLN A 238 3.48 -8.34 11.43
N TYR A 239 3.76 -7.05 11.21
CA TYR A 239 3.30 -5.99 12.11
C TYR A 239 1.81 -5.73 11.84
N ALA A 240 0.98 -6.07 12.83
CA ALA A 240 -0.46 -5.84 12.77
C ALA A 240 -0.81 -4.61 13.61
N HIS A 241 -1.40 -3.59 12.98
CA HIS A 241 -1.81 -2.32 13.59
C HIS A 241 -3.10 -2.42 14.43
N ASP A 242 -3.33 -3.55 15.10
CA ASP A 242 -4.56 -3.74 15.87
C ASP A 242 -4.41 -3.28 17.33
N ALA A 243 -5.43 -2.57 17.80
CA ALA A 243 -5.74 -2.47 19.21
C ALA A 243 -6.13 -3.87 19.73
N ALA A 244 -5.14 -4.64 20.19
CA ALA A 244 -5.33 -5.98 20.73
C ALA A 244 -6.43 -6.02 21.79
N SER A 245 -7.30 -7.03 21.69
CA SER A 245 -8.42 -7.23 22.60
C SER A 245 -7.96 -7.53 24.03
N ALA A 246 -8.62 -6.85 24.97
CA ALA A 246 -8.65 -7.00 26.42
C ALA A 246 -8.15 -8.35 27.03
N ALA A 247 -6.83 -8.47 27.17
CA ALA A 247 -6.24 -9.01 28.38
C ALA A 247 -5.59 -7.82 29.11
N THR A 248 -5.82 -7.66 30.42
CA THR A 248 -5.14 -6.64 31.23
C THR A 248 -3.64 -6.93 31.26
N VAL A 249 -2.93 -6.45 30.26
CA VAL A 249 -1.47 -6.39 30.24
C VAL A 249 -1.07 -5.27 31.19
N ALA A 250 -0.15 -5.54 32.12
CA ALA A 250 0.39 -4.51 33.00
C ALA A 250 1.04 -3.41 32.15
N TRP A 251 0.75 -2.14 32.49
CA TRP A 251 1.28 -1.00 31.76
C TRP A 251 2.82 -0.97 31.81
N LEU A 252 3.45 -0.90 30.63
CA LEU A 252 4.89 -0.66 30.49
C LEU A 252 5.14 0.83 30.24
N PRO A 253 5.94 1.52 31.07
CA PRO A 253 6.12 2.96 30.92
C PRO A 253 6.94 3.38 29.71
N GLU A 254 7.95 2.61 29.30
CA GLU A 254 8.74 2.97 28.13
C GLU A 254 7.89 2.83 26.86
N ARG A 255 7.80 3.93 26.11
CA ARG A 255 7.00 4.03 24.90
C ARG A 255 7.80 4.61 23.75
N GLN A 256 7.44 4.13 22.57
CA GLN A 256 7.84 4.59 21.26
C GLN A 256 6.55 4.76 20.45
N PHE A 257 6.30 5.98 20.00
CA PHE A 257 5.17 6.34 19.16
C PHE A 257 5.65 6.73 17.78
N GLY A 258 4.97 6.25 16.75
CA GLY A 258 5.03 6.82 15.41
C GLY A 258 3.98 7.91 15.27
N VAL A 259 4.37 9.09 14.79
CA VAL A 259 3.44 10.20 14.53
C VAL A 259 3.60 10.70 13.12
N ALA A 260 2.49 10.75 12.38
CA ALA A 260 2.43 11.42 11.10
C ALA A 260 2.05 12.89 11.30
N ALA A 261 2.95 13.80 10.93
CA ALA A 261 2.73 15.24 11.07
C ALA A 261 3.15 16.00 9.81
N LEU A 262 2.48 17.12 9.54
CA LEU A 262 2.74 17.97 8.36
C LEU A 262 4.05 18.76 8.47
N ASN A 263 4.52 19.03 9.70
CA ASN A 263 5.75 19.76 9.98
C ASN A 263 6.10 19.69 11.48
N ASP A 264 7.33 20.08 11.80
CA ASP A 264 7.88 20.08 13.16
C ASP A 264 7.05 20.93 14.15
N GLN A 265 6.51 22.06 13.70
CA GLN A 265 5.79 22.98 14.58
C GLN A 265 4.47 22.38 15.06
N ALA A 266 3.73 21.72 14.16
CA ALA A 266 2.47 21.05 14.51
C ALA A 266 2.69 19.96 15.57
N LEU A 267 3.78 19.19 15.44
CA LEU A 267 4.14 18.19 16.45
C LEU A 267 4.57 18.84 17.77
N ALA A 268 5.41 19.88 17.72
CA ALA A 268 5.88 20.59 18.91
C ALA A 268 4.71 21.15 19.74
N ASP A 269 3.72 21.76 19.10
CA ASP A 269 2.53 22.30 19.77
C ASP A 269 1.74 21.21 20.53
N VAL A 270 1.63 20.01 19.95
CA VAL A 270 0.98 18.86 20.60
C VAL A 270 1.81 18.33 21.77
N LEU A 271 3.13 18.24 21.63
CA LEU A 271 4.01 17.76 22.70
C LEU A 271 4.02 18.72 23.90
N ASP A 272 4.02 20.03 23.65
CA ASP A 272 3.91 21.06 24.70
C ASP A 272 2.58 20.94 25.46
N ALA A 273 1.47 20.73 24.74
CA ALA A 273 0.17 20.50 25.33
C ALA A 273 0.12 19.20 26.14
N TRP A 274 0.75 18.14 25.64
CA TRP A 274 0.82 16.84 26.30
C TRP A 274 1.60 16.92 27.62
N GLN A 275 2.79 17.54 27.62
CA GLN A 275 3.58 17.74 28.83
C GLN A 275 2.93 18.73 29.81
N THR A 276 2.13 19.68 29.32
CA THR A 276 1.33 20.56 30.19
C THR A 276 0.22 19.80 30.92
N ALA A 277 -0.46 18.88 30.23
CA ALA A 277 -1.50 18.05 30.81
C ALA A 277 -0.93 16.95 31.72
N HIS A 278 0.23 16.40 31.35
CA HIS A 278 0.92 15.32 32.03
C HIS A 278 2.40 15.66 32.27
N PRO A 279 2.72 16.52 33.25
CA PRO A 279 4.11 16.90 33.55
C PRO A 279 4.98 15.74 34.05
N GLU A 280 4.38 14.60 34.38
CA GLU A 280 5.04 13.35 34.70
C GLU A 280 5.55 12.55 33.48
N VAL A 281 5.22 12.96 32.25
CA VAL A 281 5.76 12.36 31.03
C VAL A 281 7.16 12.88 30.76
N GLU A 282 8.11 11.96 30.57
CA GLU A 282 9.49 12.28 30.23
C GLU A 282 9.75 11.92 28.76
N ILE A 283 9.87 12.92 27.89
CA ILE A 283 10.24 12.72 26.49
C ILE A 283 11.77 12.61 26.41
N ALA A 284 12.27 11.47 25.98
CA ALA A 284 13.69 11.21 25.83
C ALA A 284 14.21 11.71 24.49
N GLU A 285 13.49 11.42 23.41
CA GLU A 285 13.89 11.79 22.05
C GLU A 285 12.68 12.04 21.14
N VAL A 286 12.83 12.99 20.21
CA VAL A 286 11.90 13.21 19.10
C VAL A 286 12.74 13.46 17.85
N TYR A 287 12.50 12.69 16.79
CA TYR A 287 13.20 12.88 15.53
C TYR A 287 12.28 12.58 14.33
N ASN A 288 12.55 13.26 13.21
CA ASN A 288 11.93 12.96 11.93
C ASN A 288 12.65 11.75 11.32
N ALA A 289 11.97 10.61 11.23
CA ALA A 289 12.54 9.39 10.69
C ALA A 289 12.32 9.24 9.19
N LEU A 290 11.35 9.95 8.63
CA LEU A 290 11.10 9.99 7.20
C LEU A 290 10.49 11.34 6.82
N ASP A 291 11.33 12.23 6.29
CA ASP A 291 10.95 13.60 5.94
C ASP A 291 10.17 13.63 4.61
N ALA A 292 9.08 14.40 4.59
CA ALA A 292 8.32 14.66 3.38
C ALA A 292 9.07 15.56 2.37
N GLN A 293 9.98 16.43 2.83
CA GLN A 293 10.67 17.41 1.99
C GLN A 293 11.92 16.86 1.28
N GLU A 294 12.50 15.76 1.77
CA GLU A 294 13.70 15.15 1.16
C GLU A 294 13.41 14.45 -0.19
N ASP A 295 12.16 14.06 -0.44
CA ASP A 295 11.76 13.41 -1.70
C ASP A 295 11.71 14.42 -2.87
N ASP A 296 11.27 15.65 -2.62
CA ASP A 296 11.13 16.71 -3.63
C ASP A 296 12.50 17.18 -4.19
N GLU A 297 13.56 17.12 -3.37
CA GLU A 297 14.90 17.51 -3.79
C GLU A 297 15.56 16.46 -4.71
N ASN A 298 15.22 15.18 -4.55
CA ASN A 298 15.75 14.11 -5.39
C ASN A 298 15.03 14.03 -6.75
N GLU A 299 13.70 14.22 -6.80
CA GLU A 299 12.95 14.27 -8.07
C GLU A 299 13.29 15.50 -8.93
N ALA A 300 13.75 16.61 -8.33
CA ALA A 300 14.20 17.80 -9.06
C ALA A 300 15.59 17.66 -9.73
N THR A 301 16.28 16.53 -9.54
CA THR A 301 17.65 16.29 -10.03
C THR A 301 17.82 15.20 -11.10
N GLU A 302 16.75 14.57 -11.58
CA GLU A 302 16.75 13.65 -12.74
C GLU A 302 16.10 14.25 -13.99
#